data_AF-A0A2T3J0U5-F1
#
_entry.id   AF-A0A2T3J0U5-F1
#
_cell.length_a   1.000
_cell.length_b   1.000
_cell.length_c   1.000
_cell.angle_alpha   90.00
_cell.angle_beta   90.00
_cell.angle_gamma   90.00
#
_symmetry.space_group_name_H-M   'P 1'
#
loop_
_entity.id
_entity.type
_entity.pdbx_description
1 polymer ?
#
loop_
_entity_poly.entity_id
_entity_poly.type
_entity_poly.pdbx_seq_one_letter_code
_entity_poly.pdbx_strand_id
1 'polypeptide(L)'
;MGKFVTKAMIGILLGLLFTISAGVISALTTNERYQFESNYPDIGHERLSTVLTHGRIKIQFLGYNAANRITISKQFYGLFLRYGSHYLFLAKEQDTADNRQSLTARSFYIIESADKAAYISDQRGIFLTRDNQPLHLNSVLLGKSLAI
;
A
#
# COMPACT_ATOMS: atom_id res chain seq x y z
N MET A 1 21.51 -21.61 32.88
CA MET A 1 20.50 -21.41 31.81
C MET A 1 19.69 -20.11 31.97
N GLY A 2 19.07 -19.81 33.12
CA GLY A 2 18.18 -18.64 33.28
C GLY A 2 18.78 -17.28 32.86
N LYS A 3 20.01 -16.95 33.28
CA LYS A 3 20.68 -15.67 32.92
C LYS A 3 20.94 -15.50 31.42
N PHE A 4 21.12 -16.59 30.67
CA PHE A 4 21.35 -16.56 29.23
C PHE A 4 20.04 -16.30 28.47
N VAL A 5 18.95 -16.96 28.89
CA VAL A 5 17.61 -16.74 28.36
C VAL A 5 17.16 -15.29 28.59
N THR A 6 17.43 -14.72 29.76
CA THR A 6 17.12 -13.31 30.05
C THR A 6 17.89 -12.34 29.16
N LYS A 7 19.19 -12.57 28.94
CA LYS A 7 20.00 -11.71 28.05
C LYS A 7 19.56 -11.81 26.59
N ALA A 8 19.26 -13.02 26.11
CA ALA A 8 18.74 -13.22 24.76
C ALA A 8 17.39 -12.51 24.57
N MET A 9 16.49 -12.62 25.54
CA MET A 9 15.19 -11.94 25.52
C MET A 9 15.32 -10.42 25.50
N ILE A 10 16.24 -9.85 26.29
CA ILE A 10 16.54 -8.41 26.26
C ILE A 10 17.07 -8.02 24.88
N GLY A 11 17.98 -8.80 24.30
CA GLY A 11 18.50 -8.56 22.95
C GLY A 11 17.40 -8.54 21.90
N ILE A 12 16.47 -9.50 21.94
CA ILE A 12 15.30 -9.57 21.04
C ILE A 12 14.41 -8.34 21.23
N LEU A 13 14.11 -7.96 22.47
CA LEU A 13 13.26 -6.82 22.77
C LEU A 13 13.87 -5.51 22.26
N LEU A 14 15.17 -5.31 22.50
CA LEU A 14 15.91 -4.14 22.02
C LEU A 14 15.98 -4.10 20.49
N GLY A 15 16.21 -5.25 19.84
CA GLY A 15 16.20 -5.35 18.38
C GLY A 15 14.84 -4.99 17.78
N LEU A 16 13.75 -5.49 18.38
CA LEU A 16 12.39 -5.18 17.95
C LEU A 16 12.07 -3.70 18.15
N LEU A 17 12.42 -3.14 19.32
CA LEU A 17 12.22 -1.73 19.63
C LEU A 17 12.97 -0.86 18.61
N PHE A 18 14.24 -1.14 18.38
CA PHE A 18 15.06 -0.40 17.41
C PHE A 18 14.47 -0.47 16.00
N THR A 19 14.04 -1.66 15.56
CA THR A 19 13.42 -1.85 14.24
C THR A 19 12.14 -1.02 14.10
N ILE A 20 11.22 -1.11 15.07
CA ILE A 20 9.98 -0.33 15.04
C ILE A 20 10.29 1.17 15.07
N SER A 21 11.19 1.62 15.95
CA SER A 21 11.58 3.03 16.03
C SER A 21 12.16 3.55 14.72
N ALA A 22 13.02 2.79 14.04
CA ALA A 22 13.53 3.17 12.72
C ALA A 22 12.40 3.33 11.69
N GLY A 23 11.45 2.40 11.68
CA GLY A 23 10.28 2.45 10.81
C GLY A 23 9.37 3.66 11.08
N VAL A 24 9.16 3.99 12.36
CA VAL A 24 8.38 5.15 12.81
C VAL A 24 9.06 6.45 12.40
N ILE A 25 10.35 6.61 12.68
CA ILE A 25 11.11 7.82 12.34
C ILE A 25 11.12 8.05 10.83
N SER A 26 11.33 6.99 10.05
CA SER A 26 11.26 7.07 8.58
C SER A 26 9.86 7.47 8.09
N ALA A 27 8.80 6.91 8.69
CA ALA A 27 7.43 7.28 8.34
C ALA A 27 7.09 8.73 8.70
N LEU A 28 7.54 9.21 9.87
CA LEU A 28 7.33 10.59 10.32
C LEU A 28 8.04 11.62 9.45
N THR A 29 9.17 11.25 8.85
CA THR A 29 9.94 12.15 7.94
C THR A 29 9.47 12.05 6.48
N THR A 30 8.57 11.12 6.16
CA THR A 30 8.05 10.94 4.81
C THR A 30 6.94 11.95 4.51
N ASN A 31 7.11 12.65 3.40
CA ASN A 31 6.08 13.48 2.79
C ASN A 31 6.16 13.24 1.28
N GLU A 32 5.28 12.41 0.74
CA GLU A 32 5.34 11.92 -0.65
C GLU A 32 3.92 11.73 -1.20
N ARG A 33 3.74 11.94 -2.51
CA ARG A 33 2.48 11.71 -3.21
C ARG A 33 2.74 11.00 -4.53
N TYR A 34 1.96 9.97 -4.82
CA TYR A 34 2.11 9.16 -6.02
C TYR A 34 0.78 8.90 -6.71
N GLN A 35 0.85 8.70 -8.03
CA GLN A 35 -0.22 8.12 -8.83
C GLN A 35 0.35 6.99 -9.68
N PHE A 36 -0.25 5.81 -9.56
CA PHE A 36 0.10 4.62 -10.32
C PHE A 36 -1.09 4.15 -11.13
N GLU A 37 -0.82 3.53 -12.27
CA GLU A 37 -1.82 2.99 -13.18
C GLU A 37 -1.38 1.63 -13.72
N SER A 38 -2.36 0.84 -14.12
CA SER A 38 -2.16 -0.45 -14.77
C SER A 38 -3.34 -0.71 -15.70
N ASN A 39 -3.05 -1.25 -16.88
CA ASN A 39 -4.01 -1.47 -17.95
C ASN A 39 -4.20 -2.97 -18.18
N TYR A 40 -5.46 -3.36 -18.41
CA TYR A 40 -5.87 -4.71 -18.76
C TYR A 40 -6.55 -4.64 -20.13
N PRO A 41 -5.89 -5.08 -21.21
CA PRO A 41 -6.43 -5.01 -22.56
C PRO A 41 -7.85 -5.56 -22.63
N ASP A 42 -8.73 -4.84 -23.32
CA ASP A 42 -10.15 -5.16 -23.54
C ASP A 42 -11.04 -5.25 -22.28
N ILE A 43 -10.47 -5.11 -21.08
CA ILE A 43 -11.21 -5.18 -19.81
C ILE A 43 -11.34 -3.80 -19.18
N GLY A 44 -10.25 -3.03 -19.12
CA GLY A 44 -10.22 -1.72 -18.50
C GLY A 44 -8.86 -1.37 -17.90
N HIS A 45 -8.86 -0.54 -16.87
CA HIS A 45 -7.64 -0.12 -16.21
C HIS A 45 -7.91 0.23 -14.76
N GLU A 46 -6.84 0.47 -14.01
CA GLU A 46 -6.93 0.87 -12.62
C GLU A 46 -5.99 2.03 -12.32
N ARG A 47 -6.38 2.81 -11.31
CA ARG A 47 -5.57 3.90 -10.76
C ARG A 47 -5.46 3.74 -9.26
N LEU A 48 -4.23 3.89 -8.77
CA LEU A 48 -3.89 3.91 -7.36
C LEU A 48 -3.23 5.25 -7.03
N SER A 49 -3.90 6.08 -6.25
CA SER A 49 -3.36 7.34 -5.75
C SER A 49 -2.97 7.18 -4.29
N THR A 50 -1.74 7.53 -3.95
CA THR A 50 -1.18 7.37 -2.60
C THR A 50 -0.67 8.71 -2.09
N VAL A 51 -1.04 9.06 -0.85
CA VAL A 51 -0.52 10.23 -0.12
C VAL A 51 0.06 9.73 1.19
N LEU A 52 1.34 10.03 1.42
CA LEU A 52 2.11 9.65 2.60
C LEU A 52 2.55 10.94 3.29
N THR A 53 2.09 11.18 4.51
CA THR A 53 2.34 12.44 5.21
C THR A 53 2.56 12.18 6.68
N HIS A 54 3.81 12.31 7.13
CA HIS A 54 4.20 12.24 8.54
C HIS A 54 3.60 11.02 9.27
N GLY A 55 3.81 9.84 8.70
CA GLY A 55 3.32 8.57 9.25
C GLY A 55 1.85 8.24 8.96
N ARG A 56 1.10 9.15 8.31
CA ARG A 56 -0.27 8.91 7.85
C ARG A 56 -0.29 8.52 6.38
N ILE A 57 -1.14 7.56 6.05
CA ILE A 57 -1.34 7.12 4.67
C ILE A 57 -2.80 7.28 4.25
N LYS A 58 -2.98 7.79 3.03
CA LYS A 58 -4.24 7.78 2.30
C LYS A 58 -4.02 7.12 0.95
N ILE A 59 -4.74 6.05 0.67
CA ILE A 59 -4.76 5.40 -0.65
C ILE A 59 -6.16 5.49 -1.23
N GLN A 60 -6.27 5.83 -2.50
CA GLN A 60 -7.48 5.71 -3.29
C GLN A 60 -7.24 4.75 -4.44
N PHE A 61 -8.04 3.70 -4.51
CA PHE A 61 -8.04 2.74 -5.59
C PHE A 61 -9.30 2.91 -6.42
N LEU A 62 -9.14 3.07 -7.73
CA LEU A 62 -10.24 3.15 -8.69
C LEU A 62 -10.02 2.10 -9.78
N GLY A 63 -11.01 1.24 -9.98
CA GLY A 63 -11.08 0.33 -11.12
C GLY A 63 -12.04 0.89 -12.16
N TYR A 64 -11.62 0.87 -13.42
CA TYR A 64 -12.39 1.33 -14.57
C TYR A 64 -12.60 0.18 -15.54
N ASN A 65 -13.76 0.13 -16.18
CA ASN A 65 -13.98 -0.79 -17.31
C ASN A 65 -13.46 -0.19 -18.63
N ALA A 66 -13.55 -0.95 -19.72
CA ALA A 66 -13.17 -0.54 -21.06
C ALA A 66 -13.90 0.73 -21.55
N ALA A 67 -15.10 1.01 -21.04
CA ALA A 67 -15.88 2.22 -21.32
C ALA A 67 -15.50 3.42 -20.40
N ASN A 68 -14.38 3.32 -19.67
CA ASN A 68 -13.89 4.32 -18.72
C ASN A 68 -14.87 4.67 -17.59
N ARG A 69 -15.79 3.77 -17.25
CA ARG A 69 -16.70 3.92 -16.12
C ARG A 69 -16.09 3.28 -14.88
N ILE A 70 -16.18 3.97 -13.75
CA ILE A 70 -15.73 3.44 -12.45
C ILE A 70 -16.60 2.22 -12.10
N THR A 71 -15.95 1.08 -11.89
CA THR A 71 -16.56 -0.18 -11.46
C THR A 71 -16.23 -0.53 -10.02
N ILE A 72 -15.12 -0.01 -9.50
CA ILE A 72 -14.66 -0.23 -8.12
C ILE A 72 -14.10 1.07 -7.58
N SER A 73 -14.45 1.43 -6.33
CA SER A 73 -13.82 2.54 -5.62
C SER A 73 -13.57 2.15 -4.17
N LYS A 74 -12.28 2.11 -3.79
CA LYS A 74 -11.86 1.82 -2.41
C LYS A 74 -10.98 2.93 -1.88
N GLN A 75 -11.13 3.21 -0.60
CA GLN A 75 -10.28 4.17 0.10
C GLN A 75 -9.65 3.53 1.32
N PHE A 76 -8.40 3.87 1.59
CA PHE A 76 -7.66 3.42 2.75
C PHE A 76 -7.14 4.62 3.52
N TYR A 77 -7.37 4.64 4.83
CA TYR A 77 -6.91 5.69 5.73
C TYR A 77 -6.26 5.07 6.96
N GLY A 78 -4.99 5.40 7.21
CA GLY A 78 -4.28 4.72 8.27
C GLY A 78 -2.92 5.30 8.60
N LEU A 79 -2.12 4.45 9.25
CA LEU A 79 -0.74 4.73 9.63
C LEU A 79 0.19 3.75 8.91
N PHE A 80 1.43 4.16 8.67
CA PHE A 80 2.44 3.31 8.07
C PHE A 80 3.77 3.37 8.81
N LEU A 81 4.55 2.30 8.65
CA LEU A 81 5.99 2.22 8.93
C LEU A 81 6.71 2.12 7.58
N ARG A 82 7.91 2.72 7.50
CA ARG A 82 8.71 2.71 6.27
C ARG A 82 10.12 2.20 6.52
N TYR A 83 10.58 1.31 5.66
CA TYR A 83 11.94 0.76 5.66
C TYR A 83 12.51 0.87 4.24
N GLY A 84 13.12 2.01 3.92
CA GLY A 84 13.57 2.31 2.56
C GLY A 84 12.37 2.43 1.60
N SER A 85 12.32 1.55 0.59
CA SER A 85 11.21 1.45 -0.36
C SER A 85 10.05 0.58 0.14
N HIS A 86 10.18 -0.08 1.30
CA HIS A 86 9.17 -0.98 1.85
C HIS A 86 8.24 -0.25 2.81
N TYR A 87 6.93 -0.44 2.65
CA TYR A 87 5.89 0.15 3.47
C TYR A 87 5.03 -0.95 4.09
N LEU A 88 4.87 -0.87 5.41
CA LEU A 88 3.90 -1.66 6.17
C LEU A 88 2.83 -0.70 6.69
N PHE A 89 1.57 -0.92 6.37
CA PHE A 89 0.51 -0.03 6.85
C PHE A 89 -0.64 -0.78 7.50
N LEU A 90 -1.27 -0.10 8.45
CA LEU A 90 -2.52 -0.48 9.09
C LEU A 90 -3.54 0.62 8.79
N ALA A 91 -4.61 0.29 8.09
CA ALA A 91 -5.63 1.26 7.72
C ALA A 91 -7.04 0.71 7.85
N LYS A 92 -7.96 1.67 7.93
CA LYS A 92 -9.36 1.44 7.61
C LYS A 92 -9.53 1.39 6.10
N GLU A 93 -9.95 0.24 5.57
CA GLU A 93 -10.44 0.07 4.21
C GLU A 93 -11.93 0.43 4.19
N GLN A 94 -12.34 1.26 3.23
CA GLN A 94 -13.73 1.65 3.00
C GLN A 94 -14.09 1.37 1.55
N ASP A 95 -15.11 0.53 1.34
CA ASP A 95 -15.75 0.42 0.04
C ASP A 95 -16.67 1.63 -0.15
N THR A 96 -16.46 2.38 -1.23
CA THR A 96 -17.19 3.62 -1.45
C THR A 96 -18.63 3.36 -1.89
N ALA A 97 -18.92 2.21 -2.51
CA ALA A 97 -20.25 1.89 -3.00
C ALA A 97 -21.18 1.46 -1.85
N ASP A 98 -20.69 0.61 -0.95
CA ASP A 98 -21.51 -0.03 0.09
C ASP A 98 -21.25 0.52 1.50
N ASN A 99 -20.35 1.51 1.65
CA ASN A 99 -19.90 2.07 2.93
C ASN A 99 -19.39 1.05 3.96
N ARG A 100 -19.11 -0.19 3.53
CA ARG A 100 -18.51 -1.22 4.38
C ARG A 100 -17.11 -0.80 4.76
N GLN A 101 -16.82 -0.87 6.06
CA GLN A 101 -15.51 -0.53 6.61
C GLN A 101 -14.90 -1.76 7.25
N SER A 102 -13.63 -2.00 6.99
CA SER A 102 -12.85 -3.05 7.61
C SER A 102 -11.46 -2.54 7.99
N LEU A 103 -10.87 -3.18 9.00
CA LEU A 103 -9.47 -2.95 9.32
C LEU A 103 -8.62 -3.85 8.41
N THR A 104 -7.61 -3.28 7.77
CA THR A 104 -6.67 -4.00 6.90
C THR A 104 -5.23 -3.67 7.27
N ALA A 105 -4.37 -4.67 7.16
CA ALA A 105 -2.92 -4.50 7.22
C ALA A 105 -2.34 -4.95 5.87
N ARG A 106 -1.48 -4.13 5.27
CA ARG A 106 -0.85 -4.50 4.00
C ARG A 106 0.63 -4.14 3.97
N SER A 107 1.32 -4.83 3.08
CA SER A 107 2.74 -4.66 2.78
C SER A 107 2.91 -4.40 1.28
N PHE A 108 3.66 -3.36 0.94
CA PHE A 108 3.98 -3.04 -0.45
C PHE A 108 5.30 -2.28 -0.57
N TYR A 109 5.84 -2.20 -1.77
CA TYR A 109 7.00 -1.37 -2.08
C TYR A 109 6.62 -0.21 -2.98
N ILE A 110 7.26 0.93 -2.78
CA ILE A 110 7.30 2.04 -3.74
C ILE A 110 8.75 2.31 -4.07
N ILE A 111 9.11 2.16 -5.34
CA ILE A 111 10.45 2.46 -5.85
C ILE A 111 10.32 3.68 -6.75
N GLU A 112 11.06 4.75 -6.44
CA GLU A 112 11.07 5.99 -7.20
C GLU A 112 12.42 6.15 -7.92
N SER A 113 12.37 6.62 -9.16
CA SER A 113 13.53 6.97 -9.97
C SER A 113 13.19 8.20 -10.82
N ALA A 114 13.73 9.35 -10.42
CA ALA A 114 13.55 10.65 -11.07
C ALA A 114 12.06 11.00 -11.31
N ASP A 115 11.55 10.79 -12.52
CA ASP A 115 10.19 11.12 -12.95
C ASP A 115 9.22 9.94 -12.87
N LYS A 116 9.71 8.75 -12.48
CA LYS A 116 8.95 7.50 -12.48
C LYS A 116 8.89 6.88 -11.09
N ALA A 117 7.80 6.18 -10.84
CA ALA A 117 7.63 5.38 -9.64
C ALA A 117 6.97 4.04 -9.99
N ALA A 118 7.29 2.99 -9.23
CA ALA A 118 6.64 1.69 -9.33
C ALA A 118 6.07 1.30 -7.97
N TYR A 119 4.79 0.96 -7.95
CA TYR A 119 4.13 0.33 -6.81
C TYR A 119 4.15 -1.18 -6.99
N ILE A 120 4.64 -1.91 -5.99
CA ILE A 120 4.79 -3.37 -6.04
C ILE A 120 4.06 -3.98 -4.84
N SER A 121 3.09 -4.85 -5.09
CA SER A 121 2.39 -5.60 -4.05
C SER A 121 1.99 -6.98 -4.53
N ASP A 122 2.31 -8.01 -3.73
CA ASP A 122 1.89 -9.39 -4.00
C ASP A 122 0.50 -9.70 -3.42
N GLN A 123 -0.11 -8.76 -2.69
CA GLN A 123 -1.40 -8.93 -2.01
C GLN A 123 -2.59 -8.45 -2.86
N ARG A 124 -2.44 -8.39 -4.19
CA ARG A 124 -3.46 -7.83 -5.09
C ARG A 124 -4.55 -8.82 -5.49
N GLY A 125 -4.25 -10.11 -5.53
CA GLY A 125 -5.25 -11.17 -5.70
C GLY A 125 -5.95 -11.14 -7.06
N ILE A 126 -7.18 -11.66 -7.08
CA ILE A 126 -8.02 -11.81 -8.28
C ILE A 126 -9.26 -10.94 -8.12
N PHE A 127 -9.60 -10.19 -9.17
CA PHE A 127 -10.87 -9.50 -9.31
C PHE A 127 -11.82 -10.31 -10.19
N LEU A 128 -13.06 -10.52 -9.74
CA LEU A 128 -14.09 -11.12 -10.59
C LEU A 128 -14.79 -10.03 -11.38
N THR A 129 -14.67 -10.09 -12.70
CA THR A 129 -15.39 -9.20 -13.61
C THR A 129 -16.90 -9.44 -13.54
N ARG A 130 -17.71 -8.54 -14.14
CA ARG A 130 -19.17 -8.70 -14.18
C ARG A 130 -19.62 -9.99 -14.87
N ASP A 131 -18.84 -10.46 -15.85
CA ASP A 131 -19.09 -11.71 -16.57
C ASP A 131 -18.52 -12.93 -15.82
N ASN A 132 -18.18 -12.75 -14.55
CA ASN A 132 -17.62 -13.76 -13.66
C ASN A 132 -16.28 -14.36 -14.13
N GLN A 133 -15.57 -13.66 -15.01
CA GLN A 133 -14.22 -14.03 -15.44
C GLN A 133 -13.19 -13.53 -14.41
N PRO A 134 -12.25 -14.39 -13.99
CA PRO A 134 -11.17 -13.99 -13.08
C PRO A 134 -10.15 -13.10 -13.80
N LEU A 135 -9.90 -11.93 -13.23
CA LEU A 135 -8.85 -11.02 -13.63
C LEU A 135 -7.75 -11.03 -12.58
N HIS A 136 -6.57 -11.52 -12.94
CA HIS A 136 -5.38 -11.42 -12.09
C HIS A 136 -4.89 -9.97 -12.11
N LEU A 137 -4.85 -9.33 -10.93
CA LEU A 137 -4.38 -7.96 -10.83
C LEU A 137 -2.85 -7.93 -10.89
N ASN A 138 -2.30 -7.01 -11.70
CA ASN A 138 -0.87 -6.86 -11.89
C ASN A 138 -0.19 -6.51 -10.56
N SER A 139 0.82 -7.27 -10.15
CA SER A 139 1.58 -6.99 -8.90
C SER A 139 2.36 -5.68 -8.97
N VAL A 140 2.65 -5.19 -10.18
CA VAL A 140 3.40 -3.96 -10.42
C VAL A 140 2.52 -2.95 -11.14
N LEU A 141 2.43 -1.74 -10.58
CA LEU A 141 1.79 -0.59 -11.23
C LEU A 141 2.86 0.47 -11.46
N LEU A 142 2.87 1.03 -12.66
CA LEU A 142 3.79 2.09 -13.02
C LEU A 142 3.13 3.45 -12.81
N GLY A 143 3.92 4.43 -12.44
CA GLY A 143 3.40 5.71 -12.02
C GLY A 143 4.47 6.78 -11.93
N LYS A 144 4.12 7.84 -11.21
CA LYS A 144 4.99 9.00 -10.99
C LYS A 144 4.75 9.61 -9.62
N SER A 145 5.77 10.31 -9.14
CA SER A 145 5.66 11.23 -8.02
C SER A 145 4.86 12.48 -8.43
N LEU A 146 4.10 13.04 -7.51
CA LEU A 146 3.31 14.24 -7.68
C LEU A 146 3.80 15.31 -6.71
N ALA A 147 3.71 16.57 -7.12
CA ALA A 147 3.96 17.69 -6.21
C ALA A 147 3.03 17.63 -4.99
N ILE A 148 3.59 17.96 -3.84
CA ILE A 148 2.93 17.98 -2.54
C ILE A 148 2.25 19.33 -2.33
#